data_AF-A0A1C6KBM0-F1
#
_entry.id   AF-A0A1C6KBM0-F1
#
_cell.length_a   1.000
_cell.length_b   1.000
_cell.length_c   1.000
_cell.angle_alpha   90.00
_cell.angle_beta   90.00
_cell.angle_gamma   90.00
#
_symmetry.space_group_name_H-M   'P 1'
#
loop_
_entity.id
_entity.type
_entity.pdbx_description
1 polymer ?
#
loop_
_entity_poly.entity_id
_entity_poly.type
_entity_poly.pdbx_seq_one_letter_code
_entity_poly.pdbx_strand_id
1 'polypeptide(L)'
;MNINGWDISGAQAKQWNVTPGFSDIENESEWQRGSPLPFFINGSIGWKTIRITFLVYGSDRNEILQNCSTLLSHMMSESVTLELDKFDHKFCGFMSKHDFTENPLARLKVTSNRLSKLTVDFSCYEFAEQPNGSPFSESASGMLETVVTNPGNIRTPCMVEITPKVGMEQLTITGINRNLDTGENLRVVIRSLTANCTVILDGESGKITENGANKAADVDIWSLPILLPGETRITLDSTWTDMTVKYRPRFM
;
A
#
# COMPACT_ATOMS: atom_id res chain seq x y z
N MET A 1 -9.74 -17.11 -2.03
CA MET A 1 -9.07 -15.80 -2.13
C MET A 1 -10.04 -14.78 -2.69
N ASN A 2 -9.87 -13.51 -2.37
CA ASN A 2 -10.68 -12.41 -2.91
C ASN A 2 -9.84 -11.46 -3.76
N ILE A 3 -10.50 -10.83 -4.74
CA ILE A 3 -9.94 -9.78 -5.59
C ILE A 3 -10.88 -8.57 -5.45
N ASN A 4 -10.41 -7.48 -4.85
CA ASN A 4 -11.24 -6.32 -4.55
C ASN A 4 -12.53 -6.68 -3.78
N GLY A 5 -12.42 -7.64 -2.84
CA GLY A 5 -13.55 -8.17 -2.07
C GLY A 5 -14.47 -9.14 -2.83
N TRP A 6 -14.22 -9.39 -4.12
CA TRP A 6 -14.96 -10.39 -4.89
C TRP A 6 -14.30 -11.77 -4.76
N ASP A 7 -15.09 -12.78 -4.40
CA ASP A 7 -14.65 -14.17 -4.30
C ASP A 7 -14.50 -14.79 -5.70
N ILE A 8 -13.31 -15.32 -5.98
CA ILE A 8 -12.95 -15.95 -7.26
C ILE A 8 -13.80 -17.18 -7.60
N SER A 9 -14.51 -17.76 -6.62
CA SER A 9 -15.48 -18.84 -6.87
C SER A 9 -16.58 -18.42 -7.85
N GLY A 10 -16.85 -17.12 -7.98
CA GLY A 10 -17.77 -16.56 -8.98
C GLY A 10 -17.36 -16.83 -10.43
N ALA A 11 -16.06 -17.07 -10.70
CA ALA A 11 -15.56 -17.49 -12.00
C ALA A 11 -15.20 -18.98 -12.04
N GLN A 12 -15.76 -19.80 -11.14
CA GLN A 12 -15.40 -21.22 -11.00
C GLN A 12 -13.89 -21.43 -10.92
N ALA A 13 -13.17 -20.52 -10.25
CA ALA A 13 -11.73 -20.54 -10.14
C ALA A 13 -11.30 -20.90 -8.71
N LYS A 14 -10.11 -21.50 -8.59
CA LYS A 14 -9.46 -21.75 -7.30
C LYS A 14 -8.01 -21.31 -7.35
N GLN A 15 -7.54 -20.69 -6.27
CA GLN A 15 -6.11 -20.46 -6.05
C GLN A 15 -5.44 -21.83 -5.93
N TRP A 16 -4.46 -22.07 -6.80
CA TRP A 16 -3.70 -23.32 -6.79
C TRP A 16 -2.34 -23.14 -6.15
N ASN A 17 -1.62 -22.11 -6.56
CA ASN A 17 -0.31 -21.80 -6.03
C ASN A 17 -0.07 -20.29 -6.04
N VAL A 18 0.74 -19.82 -5.10
CA VAL A 18 1.26 -18.46 -5.06
C VAL A 18 2.76 -18.56 -4.89
N THR A 19 3.51 -17.91 -5.77
CA THR A 19 4.95 -17.73 -5.64
C THR A 19 5.20 -16.25 -5.35
N PRO A 20 5.38 -15.86 -4.07
CA PRO A 20 5.75 -14.50 -3.73
C PRO A 20 7.22 -14.25 -4.09
N GLY A 21 7.49 -13.11 -4.72
CA GLY A 21 8.81 -12.52 -4.81
C GLY A 21 9.02 -11.46 -3.72
N PHE A 22 10.20 -10.85 -3.70
CA PHE A 22 10.47 -9.66 -2.91
C PHE A 22 10.40 -8.41 -3.79
N SER A 23 10.35 -7.22 -3.18
CA SER A 23 10.50 -5.98 -3.95
C SER A 23 11.82 -5.97 -4.73
N ASP A 24 11.75 -5.48 -5.96
CA ASP A 24 12.93 -5.14 -6.72
C ASP A 24 13.76 -4.07 -6.00
N ILE A 25 15.07 -4.16 -6.13
CA ILE A 25 16.01 -3.18 -5.56
C ILE A 25 16.80 -2.58 -6.70
N GLU A 26 16.67 -1.29 -6.89
CA GLU A 26 17.51 -0.52 -7.81
C GLU A 26 18.62 0.16 -7.00
N ASN A 27 19.85 0.13 -7.52
CA ASN A 27 21.00 0.74 -6.87
C ASN A 27 21.95 1.32 -7.91
N GLU A 28 22.21 2.62 -7.79
CA GLU A 28 23.06 3.40 -8.68
C GLU A 28 24.50 3.56 -8.15
N SER A 29 24.89 2.78 -7.15
CA SER A 29 26.28 2.73 -6.66
C SER A 29 27.22 2.35 -7.80
N GLU A 30 28.37 3.01 -7.87
CA GLU A 30 29.31 2.84 -8.97
C GLU A 30 30.76 2.78 -8.50
N TRP A 31 31.59 2.11 -9.29
CA TRP A 31 33.05 2.13 -9.12
C TRP A 31 33.70 2.85 -10.28
N GLN A 32 33.99 4.13 -10.08
CA GLN A 32 34.60 4.96 -11.10
C GLN A 32 36.03 4.50 -11.41
N ARG A 33 36.38 4.49 -12.70
CA ARG A 33 37.73 4.15 -13.17
C ARG A 33 38.76 5.10 -12.54
N GLY A 34 39.78 4.55 -11.90
CA GLY A 34 40.83 5.31 -11.24
C GLY A 34 40.54 5.66 -9.78
N SER A 35 39.34 5.35 -9.27
CA SER A 35 39.04 5.45 -7.85
C SER A 35 39.51 4.20 -7.10
N PRO A 36 40.23 4.34 -5.96
CA PRO A 36 40.57 3.20 -5.11
C PRO A 36 39.37 2.66 -4.33
N LEU A 37 38.25 3.40 -4.25
CA LEU A 37 37.04 3.02 -3.54
C LEU A 37 35.76 3.27 -4.37
N PRO A 38 34.74 2.42 -4.24
CA PRO A 38 33.43 2.66 -4.85
C PRO A 38 32.68 3.80 -4.16
N PHE A 39 31.76 4.40 -4.91
CA PHE A 39 30.77 5.34 -4.40
C PHE A 39 29.46 4.60 -4.16
N PHE A 40 28.93 4.69 -2.94
CA PHE A 40 27.70 4.02 -2.55
C PHE A 40 26.53 5.01 -2.44
N ILE A 41 25.40 4.61 -2.99
CA ILE A 41 24.12 5.32 -2.90
C ILE A 41 23.08 4.40 -2.26
N ASN A 42 22.13 4.97 -1.52
CA ASN A 42 21.00 4.23 -1.01
C ASN A 42 20.15 3.68 -2.16
N GLY A 43 19.79 2.40 -2.09
CA GLY A 43 18.90 1.80 -3.08
C GLY A 43 17.47 2.32 -2.99
N SER A 44 16.76 2.31 -4.11
CA SER A 44 15.32 2.53 -4.19
C SER A 44 14.58 1.18 -4.23
N ILE A 45 13.36 1.19 -3.69
CA ILE A 45 12.49 0.03 -3.63
C ILE A 45 11.55 0.10 -4.82
N GLY A 46 11.57 -0.95 -5.64
CA GLY A 46 10.65 -1.16 -6.75
C GLY A 46 9.44 -2.01 -6.37
N TRP A 47 8.79 -2.58 -7.37
CA TRP A 47 7.59 -3.40 -7.18
C TRP A 47 7.94 -4.75 -6.57
N LYS A 48 7.05 -5.26 -5.69
CA LYS A 48 7.03 -6.67 -5.32
C LYS A 48 6.32 -7.45 -6.41
N THR A 49 6.95 -8.50 -6.92
CA THR A 49 6.33 -9.37 -7.92
C THR A 49 5.70 -10.59 -7.27
N ILE A 50 4.44 -10.88 -7.59
CA ILE A 50 3.75 -12.09 -7.12
C ILE A 50 3.20 -12.84 -8.32
N ARG A 51 3.51 -14.12 -8.40
CA ARG A 51 2.92 -15.03 -9.39
C ARG A 51 1.82 -15.85 -8.74
N ILE A 52 0.62 -15.80 -9.30
CA ILE A 52 -0.53 -16.56 -8.84
C ILE A 52 -0.95 -17.53 -9.93
N THR A 53 -1.13 -18.79 -9.58
CA THR A 53 -1.67 -19.82 -10.46
C THR A 53 -3.08 -20.16 -10.01
N PHE A 54 -4.02 -20.10 -10.96
CA PHE A 54 -5.41 -20.49 -10.80
C PHE A 54 -5.69 -21.77 -11.58
N LEU A 55 -6.56 -22.61 -11.00
CA LEU A 55 -7.29 -23.63 -11.75
C LEU A 55 -8.69 -23.11 -12.01
N VAL A 56 -9.06 -23.02 -13.28
CA VAL A 56 -10.37 -22.53 -13.72
C VAL A 56 -11.16 -23.70 -14.32
N TYR A 57 -12.38 -23.90 -13.84
CA TYR A 57 -13.22 -25.04 -14.18
C TYR A 57 -14.38 -24.65 -15.09
N GLY A 58 -14.96 -25.64 -15.78
CA GLY A 58 -16.18 -25.47 -16.57
C GLY A 58 -16.71 -26.79 -17.13
N SER A 59 -17.90 -26.77 -17.72
CA SER A 59 -18.51 -27.92 -18.38
C SER A 59 -17.94 -28.17 -19.77
N ASP A 60 -17.58 -27.11 -20.49
CA ASP A 60 -16.94 -27.16 -21.79
C ASP A 60 -15.86 -26.08 -21.94
N ARG A 61 -15.21 -26.06 -23.11
CA ARG A 61 -14.13 -25.10 -23.42
C ARG A 61 -14.61 -23.65 -23.42
N ASN A 62 -15.82 -23.39 -23.89
CA ASN A 62 -16.33 -22.02 -23.99
C ASN A 62 -16.61 -21.47 -22.59
N GLU A 63 -17.21 -22.27 -21.72
CA GLU A 63 -17.42 -21.89 -20.32
C GLU A 63 -16.10 -21.63 -19.60
N ILE A 64 -15.09 -22.49 -19.79
CA ILE A 64 -13.77 -22.27 -19.19
C ILE A 64 -13.15 -20.96 -19.66
N LEU A 65 -13.21 -20.66 -20.96
CA LEU A 65 -12.67 -19.42 -21.51
C LEU A 65 -13.44 -18.19 -21.00
N GLN A 66 -14.76 -18.29 -20.88
CA GLN A 66 -15.59 -17.23 -20.31
C GLN A 66 -15.23 -16.99 -18.84
N ASN A 67 -15.06 -18.06 -18.06
CA ASN A 67 -14.64 -18.01 -16.66
C ASN A 67 -13.24 -17.38 -16.50
N CYS A 68 -12.27 -17.76 -17.34
CA CYS A 68 -10.97 -17.12 -17.38
C CYS A 68 -11.10 -15.62 -17.69
N SER A 69 -11.93 -15.25 -18.67
CA SER A 69 -12.17 -13.85 -19.05
C SER A 69 -12.79 -13.06 -17.90
N THR A 70 -13.80 -13.61 -17.22
CA THR A 70 -14.41 -13.01 -16.03
C THR A 70 -13.36 -12.78 -14.93
N LEU A 71 -12.55 -13.80 -14.62
CA LEU A 71 -11.50 -13.68 -13.60
C LEU A 71 -10.49 -12.57 -13.95
N LEU A 72 -10.02 -12.54 -15.20
CA LEU A 72 -9.09 -11.50 -15.67
C LEU A 72 -9.72 -10.10 -15.62
N SER A 73 -11.01 -9.96 -15.94
CA SER A 73 -11.70 -8.66 -15.93
C SER A 73 -11.70 -8.00 -14.55
N HIS A 74 -11.80 -8.79 -13.48
CA HIS A 74 -11.72 -8.28 -12.10
C HIS A 74 -10.30 -7.83 -11.71
N MET A 75 -9.28 -8.20 -12.50
CA MET A 75 -7.88 -7.84 -12.30
C MET A 75 -7.42 -6.66 -13.18
N MET A 76 -8.28 -6.10 -14.03
CA MET A 76 -7.94 -5.02 -14.97
C MET A 76 -8.08 -3.60 -14.40
N SER A 77 -8.49 -3.45 -13.13
CA SER A 77 -8.62 -2.16 -12.47
C SER A 77 -7.26 -1.48 -12.25
N GLU A 78 -7.25 -0.14 -12.16
CA GLU A 78 -6.04 0.66 -11.87
C GLU A 78 -5.39 0.27 -10.54
N SER A 79 -6.19 -0.21 -9.58
CA SER A 79 -5.74 -0.74 -8.29
C SER A 79 -6.52 -2.02 -7.98
N VAL A 80 -5.79 -3.10 -7.70
CA VAL A 80 -6.33 -4.41 -7.36
C VAL A 80 -5.77 -4.84 -6.02
N THR A 81 -6.66 -5.02 -5.04
CA THR A 81 -6.35 -5.62 -3.74
C THR A 81 -6.59 -7.12 -3.80
N LEU A 82 -5.54 -7.88 -3.47
CA LEU A 82 -5.54 -9.33 -3.43
C LEU A 82 -5.52 -9.79 -1.97
N GLU A 83 -6.50 -10.62 -1.62
CA GLU A 83 -6.57 -11.33 -0.34
C GLU A 83 -6.31 -12.82 -0.62
N LEU A 84 -5.03 -13.20 -0.59
CA LEU A 84 -4.57 -14.54 -0.97
C LEU A 84 -4.86 -15.55 0.14
N ASP A 85 -5.21 -16.77 -0.23
CA ASP A 85 -5.50 -17.81 0.76
C ASP A 85 -4.24 -18.16 1.54
N LYS A 86 -4.36 -18.15 2.89
CA LYS A 86 -3.27 -18.46 3.85
C LYS A 86 -2.17 -17.40 3.95
N PHE A 87 -2.45 -16.16 3.55
CA PHE A 87 -1.60 -15.00 3.83
C PHE A 87 -2.29 -14.09 4.85
N ASP A 88 -1.53 -13.56 5.80
CA ASP A 88 -2.06 -12.60 6.80
C ASP A 88 -2.16 -11.19 6.21
N HIS A 89 -1.25 -10.84 5.31
CA HIS A 89 -1.17 -9.54 4.65
C HIS A 89 -1.92 -9.53 3.32
N LYS A 90 -2.26 -8.32 2.86
CA LYS A 90 -2.88 -8.06 1.57
C LYS A 90 -1.86 -7.47 0.60
N PHE A 91 -2.18 -7.55 -0.68
CA PHE A 91 -1.33 -7.03 -1.76
C PHE A 91 -2.13 -6.10 -2.65
N CYS A 92 -1.61 -4.91 -2.91
CA CYS A 92 -2.27 -3.94 -3.77
C CYS A 92 -1.36 -3.61 -4.95
N GLY A 93 -1.90 -3.72 -6.16
CA GLY A 93 -1.13 -3.50 -7.38
C GLY A 93 -1.93 -3.74 -8.64
N PHE A 94 -1.23 -4.10 -9.71
CA PHE A 94 -1.82 -4.37 -11.02
C PHE A 94 -1.24 -5.64 -11.63
N MET A 95 -2.03 -6.28 -12.50
CA MET A 95 -1.58 -7.43 -13.27
C MET A 95 -0.63 -6.98 -14.37
N SER A 96 0.59 -7.51 -14.38
CA SER A 96 1.62 -7.16 -15.38
C SER A 96 1.66 -8.17 -16.54
N LYS A 97 1.31 -9.43 -16.30
CA LYS A 97 1.31 -10.49 -17.31
C LYS A 97 0.30 -11.58 -16.96
N HIS A 98 -0.20 -12.28 -17.98
CA HIS A 98 -0.90 -13.55 -17.80
C HIS A 98 -0.42 -14.60 -18.82
N ASP A 99 -0.61 -15.87 -18.47
CA ASP A 99 -0.35 -17.04 -19.31
C ASP A 99 -1.49 -18.05 -19.14
N PHE A 100 -1.92 -18.65 -20.24
CA PHE A 100 -3.01 -19.62 -20.28
C PHE A 100 -2.50 -20.96 -20.80
N THR A 101 -2.77 -22.02 -20.05
CA THR A 101 -2.50 -23.39 -20.48
C THR A 101 -3.81 -24.18 -20.51
N GLU A 102 -4.22 -24.59 -21.71
CA GLU A 102 -5.32 -25.53 -21.88
C GLU A 102 -4.88 -26.96 -21.50
N ASN A 103 -5.77 -27.74 -20.90
CA ASN A 103 -5.54 -29.15 -20.58
C ASN A 103 -4.24 -29.40 -19.78
N PRO A 104 -4.04 -28.72 -18.64
CA PRO A 104 -2.79 -28.82 -17.88
C PRO A 104 -2.57 -30.21 -17.28
N LEU A 105 -3.58 -31.10 -17.30
CA LEU A 105 -3.48 -32.49 -16.88
C LEU A 105 -3.21 -33.48 -18.03
N ALA A 106 -2.95 -32.99 -19.24
CA ALA A 106 -2.67 -33.82 -20.42
C ALA A 106 -3.70 -34.94 -20.66
N ARG A 107 -4.99 -34.63 -20.46
CA ARG A 107 -6.09 -35.58 -20.70
C ARG A 107 -6.17 -35.92 -22.18
N LEU A 108 -6.23 -37.21 -22.51
CA LEU A 108 -6.29 -37.70 -23.89
C LEU A 108 -7.62 -37.39 -24.59
N LYS A 109 -8.72 -37.32 -23.84
CA LYS A 109 -10.05 -37.00 -24.37
C LYS A 109 -10.37 -35.53 -24.12
N VAL A 110 -10.64 -34.78 -25.20
CA VAL A 110 -11.05 -33.36 -25.13
C VAL A 110 -12.28 -33.17 -24.26
N THR A 111 -13.26 -34.09 -24.32
CA THR A 111 -14.48 -34.05 -23.50
C THR A 111 -14.24 -34.28 -22.01
N SER A 112 -13.07 -34.80 -21.64
CA SER A 112 -12.66 -34.98 -20.24
C SER A 112 -11.82 -33.81 -19.73
N ASN A 113 -11.50 -32.84 -20.59
CA ASN A 113 -10.78 -31.64 -20.20
C ASN A 113 -11.76 -30.58 -19.67
N ARG A 114 -11.93 -30.55 -18.35
CA ARG A 114 -12.86 -29.65 -17.64
C ARG A 114 -12.17 -28.56 -16.84
N LEU A 115 -10.88 -28.33 -17.11
CA LEU A 115 -10.12 -27.31 -16.40
C LEU A 115 -8.97 -26.77 -17.24
N SER A 116 -8.66 -25.50 -17.01
CA SER A 116 -7.47 -24.84 -17.54
C SER A 116 -6.66 -24.21 -16.42
N LYS A 117 -5.38 -24.01 -16.68
CA LYS A 117 -4.48 -23.30 -15.77
C LYS A 117 -4.31 -21.88 -16.28
N LEU A 118 -4.58 -20.90 -15.43
CA LEU A 118 -4.31 -19.49 -15.68
C LEU A 118 -3.23 -19.04 -14.70
N THR A 119 -2.12 -18.50 -15.20
CA THR A 119 -1.07 -17.92 -14.37
C THR A 119 -1.03 -16.42 -14.60
N VAL A 120 -0.94 -15.64 -13.52
CA VAL A 120 -0.84 -14.19 -13.59
C VAL A 120 0.34 -13.72 -12.76
N ASP A 121 1.05 -12.72 -13.27
CA ASP A 121 2.08 -12.00 -12.54
C ASP A 121 1.53 -10.62 -12.16
N PHE A 122 1.75 -10.23 -10.91
CA PHE A 122 1.33 -8.96 -10.34
C PHE A 122 2.53 -8.16 -9.88
N SER A 123 2.53 -6.87 -10.19
CA SER A 123 3.43 -5.87 -9.62
C SER A 123 2.66 -5.13 -8.53
N CYS A 124 3.10 -5.21 -7.29
CA CYS A 124 2.34 -4.77 -6.13
C CYS A 124 3.20 -4.27 -4.97
N TYR A 125 2.56 -3.76 -3.94
CA TYR A 125 3.12 -3.62 -2.59
C TYR A 125 2.30 -4.47 -1.61
N GLU A 126 2.98 -4.97 -0.58
CA GLU A 126 2.39 -5.73 0.52
C GLU A 126 2.05 -4.80 1.68
N PHE A 127 0.89 -5.00 2.30
CA PHE A 127 0.46 -4.21 3.46
C PHE A 127 -0.36 -5.02 4.46
N ALA A 128 -0.30 -4.60 5.72
CA ALA A 128 -1.11 -5.15 6.80
C ALA A 128 -2.29 -4.22 7.14
N GLU A 129 -3.39 -4.86 7.56
CA GLU A 129 -4.56 -4.22 8.16
C GLU A 129 -4.88 -4.89 9.50
N GLN A 130 -5.73 -4.26 10.29
CA GLN A 130 -6.33 -4.92 11.45
C GLN A 130 -7.29 -6.04 11.00
N PRO A 131 -7.65 -6.99 11.89
CA PRO A 131 -8.56 -8.09 11.55
C PRO A 131 -9.93 -7.67 10.98
N ASN A 132 -10.37 -6.44 11.25
CA ASN A 132 -11.61 -5.85 10.73
C ASN A 132 -11.42 -5.13 9.38
N GLY A 133 -10.23 -5.16 8.77
CA GLY A 133 -9.90 -4.48 7.52
C GLY A 133 -9.61 -2.97 7.67
N SER A 134 -9.57 -2.44 8.89
CA SER A 134 -9.23 -1.03 9.12
C SER A 134 -7.70 -0.80 9.19
N PRO A 135 -7.21 0.41 8.86
CA PRO A 135 -5.81 0.75 9.11
C PRO A 135 -5.49 0.70 10.61
N PHE A 136 -4.23 0.53 10.96
CA PHE A 136 -3.75 0.76 12.32
C PHE A 136 -3.92 2.24 12.66
N SER A 137 -4.16 2.55 13.93
CA SER A 137 -4.45 3.91 14.37
C SER A 137 -3.87 4.16 15.76
N GLU A 138 -3.22 5.31 15.92
CA GLU A 138 -2.77 5.82 17.22
C GLU A 138 -3.35 7.22 17.41
N SER A 139 -3.88 7.50 18.60
CA SER A 139 -4.54 8.77 18.90
C SER A 139 -4.00 9.38 20.18
N ALA A 140 -3.87 10.69 20.21
CA ALA A 140 -3.52 11.45 21.40
C ALA A 140 -4.37 12.71 21.51
N SER A 141 -4.84 12.99 22.73
CA SER A 141 -5.66 14.17 23.01
C SER A 141 -4.90 15.14 23.90
N GLY A 142 -4.70 16.36 23.41
CA GLY A 142 -4.03 17.44 24.14
C GLY A 142 -2.60 17.14 24.59
N MET A 143 -1.88 16.32 23.83
CA MET A 143 -0.48 15.97 24.09
C MET A 143 0.44 16.68 23.10
N LEU A 144 1.63 17.08 23.56
CA LEU A 144 2.67 17.63 22.68
C LEU A 144 3.41 16.54 21.88
N GLU A 145 3.17 15.28 22.20
CA GLU A 145 3.88 14.16 21.61
C GLU A 145 3.01 12.91 21.51
N THR A 146 3.24 12.12 20.46
CA THR A 146 2.73 10.75 20.31
C THR A 146 3.81 9.88 19.70
N VAL A 147 3.90 8.62 20.15
CA VAL A 147 4.79 7.62 19.55
C VAL A 147 3.93 6.63 18.77
N VAL A 148 4.29 6.44 17.50
CA VAL A 148 3.65 5.46 16.62
C VAL A 148 4.66 4.37 16.29
N THR A 149 4.32 3.10 16.48
CA THR A 149 5.20 1.98 16.16
C THR A 149 4.74 1.30 14.88
N ASN A 150 5.46 1.51 13.79
CA ASN A 150 5.18 0.85 12.52
C ASN A 150 5.88 -0.52 12.46
N PRO A 151 5.15 -1.65 12.49
CA PRO A 151 5.76 -2.99 12.41
C PRO A 151 6.24 -3.37 10.99
N GLY A 152 5.97 -2.53 9.98
CA GLY A 152 6.44 -2.71 8.62
C GLY A 152 7.96 -2.58 8.53
N ASN A 153 8.55 -3.15 7.48
CA ASN A 153 10.01 -3.08 7.25
C ASN A 153 10.40 -2.05 6.18
N ILE A 154 9.43 -1.35 5.59
CA ILE A 154 9.64 -0.24 4.66
C ILE A 154 8.79 0.99 5.02
N ARG A 155 9.20 2.14 4.47
CA ARG A 155 8.49 3.41 4.65
C ARG A 155 7.02 3.27 4.24
N THR A 156 6.14 3.78 5.08
CA THR A 156 4.69 3.61 4.95
C THR A 156 4.02 4.98 4.94
N PRO A 157 3.15 5.31 3.98
CA PRO A 157 2.36 6.54 4.05
C PRO A 157 1.41 6.49 5.25
N CYS A 158 1.17 7.63 5.86
CA CYS A 158 0.20 7.76 6.94
C CYS A 158 -0.79 8.89 6.66
N MET A 159 -1.97 8.77 7.26
CA MET A 159 -2.97 9.82 7.30
C MET A 159 -2.97 10.43 8.69
N VAL A 160 -2.80 11.75 8.77
CA VAL A 160 -2.77 12.49 10.03
C VAL A 160 -4.02 13.36 10.11
N GLU A 161 -4.87 13.07 11.08
CA GLU A 161 -6.09 13.80 11.39
C GLU A 161 -5.80 14.70 12.61
N ILE A 162 -6.01 16.00 12.46
CA ILE A 162 -5.78 17.00 13.50
C ILE A 162 -7.08 17.75 13.76
N THR A 163 -7.56 17.71 15.00
CA THR A 163 -8.75 18.46 15.43
C THR A 163 -8.36 19.45 16.52
N PRO A 164 -8.35 20.76 16.24
CA PRO A 164 -8.04 21.78 17.23
C PRO A 164 -9.24 22.01 18.15
N LYS A 165 -9.00 22.12 19.47
CA LYS A 165 -10.03 22.39 20.49
C LYS A 165 -10.48 23.86 20.49
N VAL A 166 -9.63 24.75 20.01
CA VAL A 166 -9.85 26.19 19.86
C VAL A 166 -9.33 26.66 18.51
N GLY A 167 -9.75 27.84 18.05
CA GLY A 167 -9.19 28.42 16.82
C GLY A 167 -7.71 28.74 17.02
N MET A 168 -6.88 28.45 16.02
CA MET A 168 -5.42 28.66 16.09
C MET A 168 -4.91 29.27 14.78
N GLU A 169 -4.02 30.24 14.88
CA GLU A 169 -3.36 30.84 13.72
C GLU A 169 -2.47 29.82 12.99
N GLN A 170 -1.73 29.03 13.76
CA GLN A 170 -0.85 27.99 13.23
C GLN A 170 -0.65 26.82 14.21
N LEU A 171 -0.27 25.69 13.66
CA LEU A 171 0.20 24.50 14.37
C LEU A 171 1.42 23.94 13.63
N THR A 172 2.50 23.66 14.36
CA THR A 172 3.68 22.99 13.83
C THR A 172 3.69 21.52 14.24
N ILE A 173 3.89 20.63 13.26
CA ILE A 173 4.02 19.19 13.44
C ILE A 173 5.41 18.76 12.96
N THR A 174 6.07 17.86 13.68
CA THR A 174 7.30 17.21 13.19
C THR A 174 7.23 15.70 13.39
N GLY A 175 8.03 14.94 12.63
CA GLY A 175 8.11 13.49 12.72
C GLY A 175 7.31 12.72 11.66
N ILE A 176 6.43 13.42 10.92
CA ILE A 176 5.65 12.84 9.82
C ILE A 176 6.21 13.18 8.43
N ASN A 177 7.22 14.05 8.37
CA ASN A 177 7.85 14.51 7.13
C ASN A 177 9.36 14.42 7.25
N ARG A 178 10.05 14.03 6.18
CA ARG A 178 11.49 13.79 6.23
C ARG A 178 12.18 14.19 4.93
N ASN A 179 13.36 14.77 5.04
CA ASN A 179 14.28 14.86 3.93
C ASN A 179 14.85 13.46 3.65
N LEU A 180 14.61 12.92 2.45
CA LEU A 180 15.01 11.56 2.12
C LEU A 180 16.51 11.41 1.89
N ASP A 181 17.21 12.50 1.57
CA ASP A 181 18.65 12.50 1.32
C ASP A 181 19.44 12.63 2.63
N THR A 182 19.00 13.52 3.53
CA THR A 182 19.71 13.78 4.81
C THR A 182 19.17 12.94 5.96
N GLY A 183 17.94 12.44 5.86
CA GLY A 183 17.27 11.77 6.96
C GLY A 183 16.79 12.71 8.07
N GLU A 184 16.74 14.01 7.85
CA GLU A 184 16.26 14.96 8.84
C GLU A 184 14.74 15.08 8.83
N ASN A 185 14.13 15.21 10.02
CA ASN A 185 12.71 15.51 10.13
C ASN A 185 12.44 16.93 9.63
N LEU A 186 11.45 17.07 8.75
CA LEU A 186 10.98 18.36 8.27
C LEU A 186 9.73 18.77 9.05
N ARG A 187 9.61 20.08 9.30
CA ARG A 187 8.42 20.66 9.93
C ARG A 187 7.28 20.75 8.93
N VAL A 188 6.07 20.48 9.41
CA VAL A 188 4.82 20.75 8.73
C VAL A 188 4.13 21.89 9.48
N VAL A 189 3.73 22.95 8.78
CA VAL A 189 3.03 24.08 9.41
C VAL A 189 1.65 24.19 8.80
N ILE A 190 0.61 23.96 9.61
CA ILE A 190 -0.79 24.16 9.24
C ILE A 190 -1.20 25.55 9.72
N ARG A 191 -1.80 26.36 8.87
CA ARG A 191 -2.31 27.70 9.22
C ARG A 191 -3.82 27.74 9.24
N SER A 192 -4.37 28.77 9.89
CA SER A 192 -5.80 29.08 9.89
C SER A 192 -6.66 27.88 10.33
N LEU A 193 -6.37 27.33 11.50
CA LEU A 193 -7.09 26.18 12.04
C LEU A 193 -8.39 26.65 12.72
N THR A 194 -9.52 26.10 12.27
CA THR A 194 -10.83 26.43 12.84
C THR A 194 -11.16 25.48 13.99
N ALA A 195 -11.64 26.02 15.12
CA ALA A 195 -12.03 25.21 16.28
C ALA A 195 -12.97 24.06 15.88
N ASN A 196 -12.69 22.85 16.37
CA ASN A 196 -13.44 21.62 16.16
C ASN A 196 -13.56 21.17 14.69
N CYS A 197 -12.78 21.73 13.77
CA CYS A 197 -12.73 21.29 12.38
C CYS A 197 -11.51 20.40 12.15
N THR A 198 -11.73 19.18 11.66
CA THR A 198 -10.64 18.23 11.43
C THR A 198 -9.91 18.56 10.13
N VAL A 199 -8.60 18.80 10.23
CA VAL A 199 -7.67 18.84 9.11
C VAL A 199 -7.10 17.45 8.89
N ILE A 200 -7.12 16.97 7.65
CA ILE A 200 -6.61 15.66 7.23
C ILE A 200 -5.43 15.89 6.29
N LEU A 201 -4.26 15.39 6.68
CA LEU A 201 -3.08 15.27 5.82
C LEU A 201 -2.97 13.81 5.38
N ASP A 202 -3.42 13.50 4.16
CA ASP A 202 -3.46 12.13 3.66
C ASP A 202 -2.21 11.82 2.83
N GLY A 203 -1.28 11.07 3.41
CA GLY A 203 -0.07 10.63 2.71
C GLY A 203 -0.28 9.49 1.71
N GLU A 204 -1.44 8.84 1.71
CA GLU A 204 -1.79 7.78 0.76
C GLU A 204 -2.37 8.37 -0.53
N SER A 205 -3.33 9.31 -0.43
CA SER A 205 -3.93 9.98 -1.59
C SER A 205 -3.24 11.28 -2.01
N GLY A 206 -2.40 11.86 -1.14
CA GLY A 206 -1.78 13.16 -1.32
C GLY A 206 -2.73 14.36 -1.12
N LYS A 207 -3.95 14.12 -0.63
CA LYS A 207 -4.94 15.18 -0.41
C LYS A 207 -4.79 15.81 0.98
N ILE A 208 -4.99 17.11 1.03
CA ILE A 208 -5.01 17.89 2.26
C ILE A 208 -6.35 18.59 2.36
N THR A 209 -7.14 18.27 3.39
CA THR A 209 -8.52 18.77 3.49
C THR A 209 -8.94 19.18 4.88
N GLU A 210 -9.88 20.10 4.99
CA GLU A 210 -10.62 20.43 6.22
C GLU A 210 -12.10 20.40 5.90
N ASN A 211 -12.88 19.58 6.62
CA ASN A 211 -14.30 19.35 6.34
C ASN A 211 -14.59 18.99 4.86
N GLY A 212 -13.66 18.28 4.21
CA GLY A 212 -13.76 17.87 2.80
C GLY A 212 -13.34 18.92 1.77
N ALA A 213 -13.09 20.17 2.17
CA ALA A 213 -12.57 21.21 1.29
C ALA A 213 -11.04 21.17 1.24
N ASN A 214 -10.43 21.51 0.10
CA ASN A 214 -8.97 21.55 -0.05
C ASN A 214 -8.35 22.62 0.88
N LYS A 215 -7.36 22.21 1.69
CA LYS A 215 -6.62 23.08 2.62
C LYS A 215 -5.12 23.18 2.30
N ALA A 216 -4.66 22.63 1.17
CA ALA A 216 -3.24 22.56 0.82
C ALA A 216 -2.56 23.95 0.80
N ALA A 217 -3.26 25.01 0.43
CA ALA A 217 -2.70 26.38 0.40
C ALA A 217 -2.34 26.92 1.79
N ASP A 218 -2.99 26.43 2.85
CA ASP A 218 -2.73 26.84 4.23
C ASP A 218 -1.65 25.95 4.90
N VAL A 219 -1.17 24.91 4.21
CA VAL A 219 -0.22 23.93 4.74
C VAL A 219 1.13 24.06 4.06
N ASP A 220 2.16 24.38 4.85
CA ASP A 220 3.55 24.31 4.42
C ASP A 220 4.09 22.92 4.71
N ILE A 221 4.28 22.15 3.64
CA ILE A 221 4.71 20.76 3.67
C ILE A 221 5.55 20.45 2.42
N TRP A 222 6.66 19.73 2.62
CA TRP A 222 7.67 19.48 1.58
C TRP A 222 7.64 18.07 1.00
N SER A 223 6.94 17.14 1.65
CA SER A 223 6.72 15.77 1.16
C SER A 223 5.42 15.20 1.74
N LEU A 224 4.94 14.05 1.28
CA LEU A 224 3.74 13.46 1.86
C LEU A 224 4.02 12.87 3.26
N PRO A 225 3.01 12.83 4.17
CA PRO A 225 3.17 12.21 5.47
C PRO A 225 3.56 10.72 5.39
N ILE A 226 4.63 10.35 6.10
CA ILE A 226 5.14 8.98 6.16
C ILE A 226 5.53 8.58 7.58
N LEU A 227 5.57 7.26 7.81
CA LEU A 227 6.16 6.62 8.98
C LEU A 227 7.34 5.75 8.55
N LEU A 228 8.42 5.82 9.32
CA LEU A 228 9.56 4.91 9.20
C LEU A 228 9.21 3.56 9.87
N PRO A 229 9.86 2.46 9.48
CA PRO A 229 9.87 1.23 10.29
C PRO A 229 10.26 1.49 11.75
N GLY A 230 9.58 0.83 12.68
CA GLY A 230 9.82 0.98 14.12
C GLY A 230 9.12 2.19 14.73
N GLU A 231 9.70 2.72 15.81
CA GLU A 231 9.12 3.84 16.54
C GLU A 231 9.36 5.17 15.81
N THR A 232 8.28 5.90 15.56
CA THR A 232 8.30 7.28 15.08
C THR A 232 7.68 8.18 16.13
N ARG A 233 8.46 9.17 16.60
CA ARG A 233 8.00 10.20 17.53
C ARG A 233 7.45 11.39 16.73
N ILE A 234 6.17 11.69 16.95
CA ILE A 234 5.48 12.83 16.34
C ILE A 234 5.27 13.89 17.42
N THR A 235 5.67 15.12 17.14
CA THR A 235 5.54 16.23 18.09
C THR A 235 4.71 17.37 17.53
N LEU A 236 4.03 18.07 18.45
CA LEU A 236 3.16 19.21 18.23
C LEU A 236 3.65 20.37 19.10
N ASP A 237 3.43 21.61 18.65
CA ASP A 237 3.74 22.81 19.43
C ASP A 237 2.56 23.34 20.29
N SER A 238 1.46 22.57 20.38
CA SER A 238 0.27 22.93 21.15
C SER A 238 -0.43 21.72 21.78
N THR A 239 -0.91 21.88 23.02
CA THR A 239 -1.77 20.91 23.72
C THR A 239 -3.26 21.14 23.46
N TRP A 240 -3.62 22.12 22.62
CA TRP A 240 -5.01 22.43 22.27
C TRP A 240 -5.49 21.68 21.02
N THR A 241 -4.88 20.54 20.71
CA THR A 241 -5.20 19.73 19.55
C THR A 241 -5.35 18.27 19.94
N ASP A 242 -6.22 17.58 19.22
CA ASP A 242 -6.30 16.13 19.19
C ASP A 242 -5.71 15.65 17.87
N MET A 243 -4.95 14.57 17.92
CA MET A 243 -4.28 13.98 16.77
C MET A 243 -4.64 12.50 16.67
N THR A 244 -4.90 12.05 15.45
CA THR A 244 -5.00 10.63 15.12
C THR A 244 -4.14 10.33 13.90
N VAL A 245 -3.31 9.29 13.98
CA VAL A 245 -2.43 8.86 12.90
C VAL A 245 -2.87 7.47 12.46
N LYS A 246 -3.27 7.34 11.20
CA LYS A 246 -3.72 6.08 10.60
C LYS A 246 -2.73 5.62 9.54
N TYR A 247 -2.45 4.32 9.48
CA TYR A 247 -1.47 3.77 8.55
C TYR A 247 -1.68 2.27 8.29
N ARG A 248 -1.13 1.79 7.18
CA ARG A 248 -1.10 0.37 6.80
C ARG A 248 0.36 -0.06 6.63
N PRO A 249 0.96 -0.72 7.63
CA PRO A 249 2.36 -1.13 7.59
C PRO A 249 2.70 -1.84 6.27
N ARG A 250 3.81 -1.46 5.65
CA ARG A 250 4.25 -2.02 4.37
C ARG A 250 5.44 -2.97 4.54
N PHE A 251 5.52 -3.95 3.64
CA PHE A 251 6.53 -5.01 3.67
C PHE A 251 7.20 -5.21 2.29
N MET A 252 8.51 -5.49 2.32
CA MET A 252 9.34 -5.86 1.16
C MET A 252 9.16 -7.32 0.75
#